data_AF-A0AAU8K8D5-F1
#
_entry.id   AF-A0AAU8K8D5-F1
#
_cell.length_a   1.000
_cell.length_b   1.000
_cell.length_c   1.000
_cell.angle_alpha   90.00
_cell.angle_beta   90.00
_cell.angle_gamma   90.00
#
_symmetry.space_group_name_H-M   'P 1'
#
loop_
_entity.id
_entity.type
_entity.pdbx_description
1 polymer ?
#
loop_
_entity_poly.entity_id
_entity_poly.type
_entity_poly.pdbx_seq_one_letter_code
_entity_poly.pdbx_strand_id
1 'polypeptide(L)'
;MTTPAPPDSPKSAGEAAEANPWAPPVPDQAADRGEAPGQAAAPAAAQAQATPPASGPVQGVPGVPYWPPYPMAAPQPRNGLGVAAMVLGIVGTVLSLTIILFWMSWIPALLAVIFGAVGLGYVRKGQATNKAMALSGVILGIAGLLVSVGTGAVVATRVHAVNEERRAEEKAARIRSEERVAKEKERVEEEQRRRAADEKARRLAIGQSYTYEDGLKVTLAAPEPYVPKETVFEAPKNATIIQLKVTVVNTGSQDISLYGSGLLFVKDAKGALVFELFDGSGRRTSLPGSLAPGKEATAQSAYALPNDAAAPFTVELDHGSGLQRKGVTWSGSPS
;
A
#
# COMPACT_ATOMS: atom_id res chain seq x y z
N MET A 1 22.78 54.08 -49.42
CA MET A 1 21.48 53.79 -50.08
C MET A 1 21.63 52.42 -50.71
N THR A 2 20.93 51.34 -50.38
CA THR A 2 19.67 51.11 -49.67
C THR A 2 19.65 49.61 -49.32
N THR A 3 19.23 49.28 -48.11
CA THR A 3 18.90 47.91 -47.67
C THR A 3 17.62 47.43 -48.37
N PRO A 4 17.53 46.14 -48.76
CA PRO A 4 16.25 45.46 -48.88
C PRO A 4 16.09 44.39 -47.78
N ALA A 5 14.88 44.36 -47.21
CA ALA A 5 14.42 43.51 -46.13
C ALA A 5 14.37 42.01 -46.49
N PRO A 6 14.58 41.09 -45.52
CA PRO A 6 14.25 39.68 -45.67
C PRO A 6 12.75 39.42 -45.45
N PRO A 7 12.18 38.39 -46.12
CA PRO A 7 10.73 38.13 -46.16
C PRO A 7 10.14 37.46 -44.91
N ASP A 8 8.82 37.64 -44.80
CA ASP A 8 7.92 37.23 -43.72
C ASP A 8 8.03 35.77 -43.25
N SER A 9 7.92 35.61 -41.94
CA SER A 9 7.85 34.34 -41.22
C SER A 9 6.56 33.57 -41.54
N PRO A 10 6.61 32.25 -41.79
CA PRO A 10 5.40 31.44 -41.89
C PRO A 10 4.78 31.19 -40.51
N LYS A 11 3.46 31.39 -40.43
CA LYS A 11 2.58 31.08 -39.29
C LYS A 11 2.74 29.61 -38.85
N SER A 12 2.80 29.42 -37.53
CA SER A 12 2.68 28.13 -36.86
C SER A 12 1.27 27.55 -37.09
N ALA A 13 1.22 26.42 -37.81
CA ALA A 13 0.11 25.49 -37.74
C ALA A 13 0.40 24.50 -36.60
N GLY A 14 -0.61 24.26 -35.77
CA GLY A 14 -0.46 23.67 -34.45
C GLY A 14 0.01 22.22 -34.42
N GLU A 15 0.61 21.86 -33.28
CA GLU A 15 0.70 20.48 -32.83
C GLU A 15 0.68 20.44 -31.30
N ALA A 16 -0.25 19.62 -30.79
CA ALA A 16 -0.41 19.04 -29.45
C ALA A 16 0.26 19.72 -28.25
N ALA A 17 -0.55 20.41 -27.43
CA ALA A 17 -0.20 20.71 -26.05
C ALA A 17 -0.08 19.39 -25.25
N GLU A 18 1.16 19.01 -24.93
CA GLU A 18 1.48 17.97 -23.96
C GLU A 18 0.78 18.27 -22.61
N ALA A 19 0.06 17.27 -22.09
CA ALA A 19 -0.59 17.36 -20.80
C ALA A 19 0.45 17.41 -19.68
N ASN A 20 0.47 18.51 -18.92
CA ASN A 20 1.34 18.69 -17.77
C ASN A 20 0.89 17.77 -16.60
N PRO A 21 1.71 16.79 -16.16
CA PRO A 21 1.35 15.83 -15.11
C PRO A 21 1.35 16.41 -13.69
N TRP A 22 1.62 17.71 -13.52
CA TRP A 22 1.74 18.38 -12.21
C TRP A 22 0.71 19.50 -11.97
N ALA A 23 -0.40 19.54 -12.71
CA ALA A 23 -1.46 20.52 -12.45
C ALA A 23 -2.30 20.18 -11.20
N PRO A 24 -2.64 21.15 -10.33
CA PRO A 24 -3.46 20.91 -9.14
C PRO A 24 -4.94 20.62 -9.51
N PRO A 25 -5.67 19.83 -8.68
CA PRO A 25 -7.04 19.43 -8.98
C PRO A 25 -8.02 20.61 -8.91
N VAL A 26 -8.86 20.75 -9.94
CA VAL A 26 -9.94 21.75 -10.04
C VAL A 26 -11.19 21.22 -9.30
N PRO A 27 -11.89 22.03 -8.48
CA PRO A 27 -13.11 21.58 -7.80
C PRO A 27 -14.32 21.49 -8.75
N ASP A 28 -15.10 20.42 -8.62
CA ASP A 28 -16.33 20.15 -9.36
C ASP A 28 -17.39 21.24 -9.15
N GLN A 29 -17.89 21.82 -10.24
CA GLN A 29 -19.17 22.54 -10.25
C GLN A 29 -20.29 21.58 -10.68
N ALA A 30 -21.12 21.18 -9.72
CA ALA A 30 -22.37 20.50 -9.98
C ALA A 30 -23.43 21.54 -10.38
N ALA A 31 -23.88 21.45 -11.63
CA ALA A 31 -24.95 22.28 -12.17
C ALA A 31 -26.32 21.81 -11.69
N ASP A 32 -27.04 22.80 -11.15
CA ASP A 32 -28.44 22.83 -10.77
C ASP A 32 -29.37 22.58 -11.97
N ARG A 33 -30.41 21.77 -11.77
CA ARG A 33 -31.54 21.69 -12.71
C ARG A 33 -32.82 21.41 -11.90
N GLY A 34 -33.57 22.48 -11.69
CA GLY A 34 -34.86 22.45 -11.02
C GLY A 34 -36.02 22.03 -11.92
N GLU A 35 -37.13 21.65 -11.29
CA GLU A 35 -38.48 21.73 -11.86
C GLU A 35 -39.54 21.72 -10.74
N ALA A 36 -40.43 22.72 -10.79
CA ALA A 36 -41.76 22.81 -10.17
C ALA A 36 -42.79 22.75 -11.33
N PRO A 37 -44.14 22.57 -11.17
CA PRO A 37 -44.99 23.16 -10.12
C PRO A 37 -46.30 22.40 -9.73
N GLY A 38 -47.06 22.97 -8.77
CA GLY A 38 -48.53 23.04 -8.87
C GLY A 38 -49.41 22.30 -7.84
N GLN A 39 -50.06 23.09 -6.96
CA GLN A 39 -51.50 23.13 -6.56
C GLN A 39 -52.30 21.79 -6.43
N ALA A 40 -53.21 21.55 -5.48
CA ALA A 40 -54.20 22.40 -4.80
C ALA A 40 -54.76 21.67 -3.55
N ALA A 41 -55.44 22.43 -2.69
CA ALA A 41 -56.02 22.00 -1.43
C ALA A 41 -57.50 21.54 -1.52
N ALA A 42 -57.87 20.63 -0.59
CA ALA A 42 -59.18 20.41 0.04
C ALA A 42 -60.34 19.87 -0.86
N PRO A 43 -61.37 19.15 -0.33
CA PRO A 43 -61.96 19.33 1.00
C PRO A 43 -62.29 18.07 1.83
N ALA A 44 -62.54 18.37 3.11
CA ALA A 44 -63.06 17.51 4.15
C ALA A 44 -64.49 17.02 3.87
N ALA A 45 -64.80 15.79 4.29
CA ALA A 45 -66.16 15.27 4.35
C ALA A 45 -66.54 14.96 5.81
N ALA A 46 -67.67 15.52 6.18
CA ALA A 46 -68.22 15.61 7.52
C ALA A 46 -68.67 14.27 8.11
N GLN A 47 -68.50 14.16 9.43
CA GLN A 47 -69.07 13.11 10.27
C GLN A 47 -70.59 13.30 10.39
N ALA A 48 -71.36 12.25 10.15
CA ALA A 48 -72.77 12.17 10.51
C ALA A 48 -72.94 11.09 11.60
N GLN A 49 -73.18 11.53 12.83
CA GLN A 49 -73.65 10.71 13.93
C GLN A 49 -75.16 10.52 13.78
N ALA A 50 -75.64 9.28 13.88
CA ALA A 50 -77.05 8.95 13.99
C ALA A 50 -77.25 7.89 15.07
N THR A 51 -77.91 8.27 16.15
CA THR A 51 -78.44 7.39 17.21
C THR A 51 -79.94 7.23 17.02
N PRO A 52 -80.51 6.02 17.04
CA PRO A 52 -81.94 5.81 17.21
C PRO A 52 -82.33 5.45 18.67
N PRO A 53 -83.63 5.57 19.02
CA PRO A 53 -84.08 5.95 20.36
C PRO A 53 -84.62 4.80 21.21
N ALA A 54 -84.82 5.13 22.49
CA ALA A 54 -85.36 4.29 23.55
C ALA A 54 -86.87 4.01 23.42
N SER A 55 -87.25 2.86 23.96
CA SER A 55 -88.57 2.21 23.97
C SER A 55 -89.54 2.80 25.01
N GLY A 56 -90.84 2.81 24.67
CA GLY A 56 -91.95 3.06 25.59
C GLY A 56 -93.30 2.58 25.01
N PRO A 57 -94.31 2.21 25.84
CA PRO A 57 -95.34 1.25 25.45
C PRO A 57 -96.71 1.85 25.03
N VAL A 58 -97.29 1.16 24.04
CA VAL A 58 -98.69 0.94 23.60
C VAL A 58 -99.86 1.60 24.36
N GLN A 59 -100.72 2.33 23.63
CA GLN A 59 -102.21 2.31 23.77
C GLN A 59 -102.89 2.62 22.41
N GLY A 60 -104.03 1.98 22.14
CA GLY A 60 -104.65 1.85 20.81
C GLY A 60 -105.59 2.97 20.35
N VAL A 61 -105.73 3.09 19.02
CA VAL A 61 -106.74 3.88 18.30
C VAL A 61 -107.00 3.20 16.93
N PRO A 62 -108.25 3.06 16.44
CA PRO A 62 -108.54 2.44 15.14
C PRO A 62 -108.64 3.47 14.00
N GLY A 63 -108.01 3.14 12.86
CA GLY A 63 -108.29 3.75 11.55
C GLY A 63 -107.28 4.79 11.05
N VAL A 64 -106.32 4.38 10.20
CA VAL A 64 -105.57 5.29 9.30
C VAL A 64 -105.01 4.53 8.08
N PRO A 65 -104.89 5.17 6.89
CA PRO A 65 -104.71 4.52 5.59
C PRO A 65 -103.29 4.02 5.31
N TYR A 66 -103.21 3.01 4.43
CA TYR A 66 -102.01 2.33 3.95
C TYR A 66 -101.12 3.23 3.07
N TRP A 67 -99.83 3.33 3.42
CA TRP A 67 -98.76 3.97 2.62
C TRP A 67 -97.78 2.89 2.10
N PRO A 68 -97.22 3.01 0.88
CA PRO A 68 -96.30 2.01 0.36
C PRO A 68 -94.92 2.06 1.05
N PRO A 69 -94.19 0.93 1.09
CA PRO A 69 -92.93 0.82 1.83
C PRO A 69 -91.76 1.51 1.10
N TYR A 70 -90.92 2.21 1.86
CA TYR A 70 -89.63 2.71 1.38
C TYR A 70 -88.63 1.54 1.21
N PRO A 71 -87.79 1.54 0.16
CA PRO A 71 -86.75 0.52 0.00
C PRO A 71 -85.62 0.74 1.02
N MET A 72 -85.35 -0.29 1.83
CA MET A 72 -84.16 -0.38 2.68
C MET A 72 -82.93 -0.64 1.80
N ALA A 73 -81.92 0.24 1.90
CA ALA A 73 -80.63 0.05 1.23
C ALA A 73 -79.93 -1.21 1.79
N ALA A 74 -79.62 -2.16 0.91
CA ALA A 74 -78.84 -3.34 1.27
C ALA A 74 -77.40 -2.95 1.67
N PRO A 75 -76.77 -3.59 2.68
CA PRO A 75 -75.39 -3.29 3.06
C PRO A 75 -74.42 -3.65 1.92
N GLN A 76 -73.65 -2.68 1.46
CA GLN A 76 -72.62 -2.88 0.43
C GLN A 76 -71.50 -3.80 0.97
N PRO A 77 -71.14 -4.91 0.28
CA PRO A 77 -70.09 -5.81 0.72
C PRO A 77 -68.71 -5.11 0.69
N ARG A 78 -68.03 -5.10 1.84
CA ARG A 78 -66.73 -4.44 2.03
C ARG A 78 -65.57 -5.34 1.56
N ASN A 79 -65.43 -5.48 0.24
CA ASN A 79 -64.41 -6.32 -0.40
C ASN A 79 -63.04 -5.63 -0.57
N GLY A 80 -62.92 -4.34 -0.23
CA GLY A 80 -61.70 -3.55 -0.47
C GLY A 80 -60.46 -4.10 0.24
N LEU A 81 -60.63 -4.68 1.44
CA LEU A 81 -59.50 -5.23 2.21
C LEU A 81 -58.92 -6.50 1.58
N GLY A 82 -59.78 -7.37 1.02
CA GLY A 82 -59.34 -8.62 0.37
C GLY A 82 -58.61 -8.36 -0.95
N VAL A 83 -59.10 -7.39 -1.73
CA VAL A 83 -58.44 -6.96 -2.98
C VAL A 83 -57.12 -6.26 -2.66
N ALA A 84 -57.07 -5.39 -1.65
CA ALA A 84 -55.82 -4.77 -1.21
C ALA A 84 -54.78 -5.82 -0.76
N ALA A 85 -55.20 -6.86 -0.05
CA ALA A 85 -54.32 -7.96 0.36
C ALA A 85 -53.78 -8.78 -0.83
N MET A 86 -54.61 -9.04 -1.85
CA MET A 86 -54.16 -9.73 -3.07
C MET A 86 -53.18 -8.88 -3.88
N VAL A 87 -53.49 -7.59 -4.04
CA VAL A 87 -52.63 -6.67 -4.81
C VAL A 87 -51.31 -6.44 -4.09
N LEU A 88 -51.31 -6.21 -2.77
CA LEU A 88 -50.06 -6.14 -1.99
C LEU A 88 -49.33 -7.49 -1.98
N GLY A 89 -50.03 -8.62 -2.00
CA GLY A 89 -49.43 -9.95 -2.10
C GLY A 89 -48.72 -10.18 -3.44
N ILE A 90 -49.34 -9.80 -4.56
CA ILE A 90 -48.75 -9.94 -5.90
C ILE A 90 -47.61 -8.94 -6.09
N VAL A 91 -47.84 -7.66 -5.77
CA VAL A 91 -46.80 -6.62 -5.84
C VAL A 91 -45.65 -6.97 -4.90
N GLY A 92 -45.94 -7.48 -3.71
CA GLY A 92 -44.97 -8.01 -2.77
C GLY A 92 -44.22 -9.22 -3.32
N THR A 93 -44.88 -10.17 -4.00
CA THR A 93 -44.23 -11.36 -4.57
C THR A 93 -43.34 -11.01 -5.76
N VAL A 94 -43.80 -10.11 -6.63
CA VAL A 94 -43.07 -9.66 -7.83
C VAL A 94 -41.89 -8.77 -7.43
N LEU A 95 -42.05 -7.85 -6.48
CA LEU A 95 -40.94 -7.04 -5.95
C LEU A 95 -40.01 -7.87 -5.03
N SER A 96 -40.53 -8.89 -4.34
CA SER A 96 -39.74 -9.83 -3.50
C SER A 96 -38.84 -10.72 -4.34
N LEU A 97 -39.25 -11.10 -5.56
CA LEU A 97 -38.42 -11.92 -6.42
C LEU A 97 -37.17 -11.18 -6.92
N THR A 98 -37.23 -9.84 -6.99
CA THR A 98 -36.22 -9.03 -7.71
C THR A 98 -35.31 -8.18 -6.81
N ILE A 99 -35.76 -7.73 -5.62
CA ILE A 99 -34.98 -6.75 -4.82
C ILE A 99 -34.66 -7.23 -3.38
N ILE A 100 -35.41 -8.18 -2.80
CA ILE A 100 -35.39 -8.46 -1.35
C ILE A 100 -35.26 -9.96 -1.02
N LEU A 101 -34.41 -10.73 -1.70
CA LEU A 101 -34.21 -12.14 -1.33
C LEU A 101 -33.12 -12.40 -0.28
N PHE A 102 -32.54 -11.37 0.37
CA PHE A 102 -31.55 -11.66 1.42
C PHE A 102 -31.68 -10.93 2.76
N TRP A 103 -32.10 -9.66 2.81
CA TRP A 103 -31.94 -8.89 4.07
C TRP A 103 -33.23 -8.39 4.75
N MET A 104 -34.36 -8.27 4.03
CA MET A 104 -35.58 -7.63 4.57
C MET A 104 -36.88 -8.43 4.40
N SER A 105 -36.81 -9.71 3.98
CA SER A 105 -38.00 -10.50 3.61
C SER A 105 -38.85 -10.94 4.82
N TRP A 106 -38.28 -10.97 6.02
CA TRP A 106 -38.98 -11.47 7.21
C TRP A 106 -40.12 -10.56 7.70
N ILE A 107 -39.98 -9.23 7.55
CA ILE A 107 -40.98 -8.24 7.98
C ILE A 107 -42.27 -8.34 7.13
N PRO A 108 -42.22 -8.28 5.79
CA PRO A 108 -43.43 -8.42 4.97
C PRO A 108 -44.03 -9.82 5.05
N ALA A 109 -43.23 -10.88 5.21
CA ALA A 109 -43.74 -12.23 5.44
C ALA A 109 -44.53 -12.34 6.75
N LEU A 110 -44.05 -11.72 7.83
CA LEU A 110 -44.75 -11.67 9.11
C LEU A 110 -46.07 -10.91 9.02
N LEU A 111 -46.06 -9.74 8.36
CA LEU A 111 -47.28 -8.95 8.12
C LEU A 111 -48.30 -9.71 7.27
N ALA A 112 -47.87 -10.46 6.25
CA ALA A 112 -48.75 -11.28 5.43
C ALA A 112 -49.44 -12.39 6.25
N VAL A 113 -48.74 -13.03 7.19
CA VAL A 113 -49.32 -14.02 8.09
C VAL A 113 -50.35 -13.39 9.03
N ILE A 114 -50.06 -12.21 9.59
CA ILE A 114 -50.96 -11.48 10.49
C ILE A 114 -52.23 -11.05 9.75
N PHE A 115 -52.09 -10.39 8.60
CA PHE A 115 -53.23 -9.93 7.81
C PHE A 115 -54.05 -11.10 7.25
N GLY A 116 -53.40 -12.21 6.86
CA GLY A 116 -54.08 -13.44 6.44
C GLY A 116 -54.90 -14.07 7.57
N ALA A 117 -54.35 -14.16 8.78
CA ALA A 117 -55.05 -14.69 9.96
C ALA A 117 -56.25 -13.82 10.36
N VAL A 118 -56.09 -12.49 10.34
CA VAL A 118 -57.17 -11.53 10.62
C VAL A 118 -58.28 -11.62 9.57
N GLY A 119 -57.93 -11.69 8.28
CA GLY A 119 -58.90 -11.86 7.18
C GLY A 119 -59.72 -13.15 7.30
N LEU A 120 -59.10 -14.25 7.75
CA LEU A 120 -59.79 -15.51 7.99
C LEU A 120 -60.80 -15.42 9.16
N GLY A 121 -60.50 -14.59 10.17
CA GLY A 121 -61.40 -14.27 11.28
C GLY A 121 -62.68 -13.54 10.84
N TYR A 122 -62.58 -12.61 9.88
CA TYR A 122 -63.74 -11.90 9.33
C TYR A 122 -64.63 -12.81 8.46
N VAL A 123 -64.03 -13.76 7.74
CA VAL A 123 -64.80 -14.74 6.95
C VAL A 123 -65.53 -15.74 7.85
N ARG A 124 -64.96 -16.12 9.00
CA ARG A 124 -65.64 -16.97 9.99
C ARG A 124 -66.88 -16.31 10.60
N LYS A 125 -66.91 -14.98 10.67
CA LYS A 125 -68.05 -14.19 11.19
C LYS A 125 -69.12 -13.88 10.13
N GLY A 126 -68.99 -14.40 8.91
CA GLY A 126 -69.97 -14.22 7.83
C GLY A 126 -69.94 -12.84 7.16
N GLN A 127 -68.94 -12.01 7.46
CA GLN A 127 -68.84 -10.63 6.97
C GLN A 127 -68.03 -10.49 5.66
N ALA A 128 -67.50 -11.61 5.14
CA ALA A 128 -66.76 -11.68 3.89
C ALA A 128 -66.95 -13.04 3.22
N THR A 129 -67.04 -13.09 1.89
CA THR A 129 -67.26 -14.33 1.11
C THR A 129 -65.97 -14.93 0.53
N ASN A 130 -64.80 -14.32 0.77
CA ASN A 130 -63.53 -14.64 0.10
C ASN A 130 -62.63 -15.62 0.89
N LYS A 131 -63.20 -16.74 1.35
CA LYS A 131 -62.54 -17.77 2.17
C LYS A 131 -61.32 -18.41 1.48
N ALA A 132 -61.43 -18.65 0.17
CA ALA A 132 -60.37 -19.27 -0.63
C ALA A 132 -59.15 -18.35 -0.80
N MET A 133 -59.36 -17.03 -0.91
CA MET A 133 -58.31 -16.04 -1.12
C MET A 133 -57.51 -15.77 0.17
N ALA A 134 -58.16 -15.80 1.34
CA ALA A 134 -57.45 -15.69 2.62
C ALA A 134 -56.59 -16.93 2.92
N LEU A 135 -57.09 -18.13 2.58
CA LEU A 135 -56.36 -19.38 2.79
C LEU A 135 -55.13 -19.48 1.88
N SER A 136 -55.25 -19.08 0.61
CA SER A 136 -54.11 -19.10 -0.32
C SER A 136 -52.99 -18.17 0.14
N GLY A 137 -53.29 -16.98 0.68
CA GLY A 137 -52.30 -16.05 1.22
C GLY A 137 -51.52 -16.59 2.43
N VAL A 138 -52.19 -17.28 3.35
CA VAL A 138 -51.53 -17.91 4.51
C VAL A 138 -50.62 -19.07 4.07
N ILE A 139 -51.09 -19.91 3.14
CA ILE A 139 -50.29 -21.03 2.62
C ILE A 139 -49.05 -20.51 1.86
N LEU A 140 -49.22 -19.47 1.04
CA LEU A 140 -48.10 -18.85 0.32
C LEU A 140 -47.09 -18.22 1.29
N GLY A 141 -47.55 -17.58 2.37
CA GLY A 141 -46.69 -17.00 3.39
C GLY A 141 -45.86 -18.04 4.16
N ILE A 142 -46.48 -19.14 4.57
CA ILE A 142 -45.78 -20.25 5.25
C ILE A 142 -44.77 -20.92 4.31
N ALA A 143 -45.15 -21.16 3.05
CA ALA A 143 -44.26 -21.71 2.05
C ALA A 143 -43.04 -20.80 1.81
N GLY A 144 -43.26 -19.49 1.70
CA GLY A 144 -42.19 -18.50 1.56
C GLY A 144 -41.24 -18.46 2.76
N LEU A 145 -41.77 -18.60 3.98
CA LEU A 145 -40.97 -18.64 5.21
C LEU A 145 -40.04 -19.87 5.24
N LEU A 146 -40.56 -21.04 4.89
CA LEU A 146 -39.79 -22.28 4.84
C LEU A 146 -38.68 -22.21 3.78
N VAL A 147 -38.97 -21.65 2.61
CA VAL A 147 -37.98 -21.45 1.54
C VAL A 147 -36.90 -20.46 1.98
N SER A 148 -37.26 -19.38 2.67
CA SER A 148 -36.30 -18.39 3.18
C SER A 148 -35.35 -19.00 4.22
N VAL A 149 -35.87 -19.75 5.19
CA VAL A 149 -35.05 -20.42 6.21
C VAL A 149 -34.13 -21.47 5.58
N GLY A 150 -34.65 -22.28 4.66
CA GLY A 150 -33.84 -23.27 3.92
C GLY A 150 -32.73 -22.62 3.11
N THR A 151 -33.03 -21.54 2.39
CA THR A 151 -32.04 -20.80 1.60
C THR A 151 -31.01 -20.11 2.50
N GLY A 152 -31.43 -19.54 3.63
CA GLY A 152 -30.53 -18.93 4.61
C GLY A 152 -29.55 -19.93 5.24
N ALA A 153 -30.01 -21.13 5.59
CA ALA A 153 -29.16 -22.19 6.11
C ALA A 153 -28.11 -22.66 5.06
N VAL A 154 -28.54 -22.81 3.80
CA VAL A 154 -27.63 -23.16 2.70
C VAL A 154 -26.60 -22.04 2.47
N VAL A 155 -27.01 -20.77 2.43
CA VAL A 155 -26.07 -19.65 2.28
C VAL A 155 -25.11 -19.56 3.45
N ALA A 156 -25.58 -19.73 4.68
CA ALA A 156 -24.75 -19.70 5.88
C ALA A 156 -23.66 -20.78 5.83
N THR A 157 -24.01 -22.03 5.51
CA THR A 157 -23.04 -23.13 5.38
C THR A 157 -22.01 -22.86 4.29
N ARG A 158 -22.43 -22.31 3.14
CA ARG A 158 -21.51 -21.95 2.04
C ARG A 158 -20.58 -20.80 2.41
N VAL A 159 -21.09 -19.77 3.09
CA VAL A 159 -20.28 -18.64 3.57
C VAL A 159 -19.27 -19.10 4.61
N HIS A 160 -19.67 -19.97 5.54
CA HIS A 160 -18.75 -20.54 6.53
C HIS A 160 -17.63 -21.35 5.86
N ALA A 161 -17.95 -22.21 4.90
CA ALA A 161 -16.95 -22.98 4.16
C ALA A 161 -15.94 -22.07 3.42
N VAL A 162 -16.44 -21.08 2.67
CA VAL A 162 -15.57 -20.12 1.93
C VAL A 162 -14.73 -19.28 2.88
N ASN A 163 -15.27 -18.90 4.05
CA ASN A 163 -14.53 -18.11 5.03
C ASN A 163 -13.44 -18.95 5.72
N GLU A 164 -13.65 -20.24 5.93
CA GLU A 164 -12.62 -21.14 6.45
C GLU A 164 -11.48 -21.35 5.45
N GLU A 165 -11.80 -21.55 4.17
CA GLU A 165 -10.82 -21.61 3.08
C GLU A 165 -9.98 -20.34 3.01
N ARG A 166 -10.63 -19.15 3.00
CA ARG A 166 -9.91 -17.87 3.03
C ARG A 166 -9.00 -17.72 4.23
N ARG A 167 -9.47 -18.10 5.43
CA ARG A 167 -8.64 -18.05 6.66
C ARG A 167 -7.46 -19.00 6.59
N ALA A 168 -7.62 -20.19 6.00
CA ALA A 168 -6.54 -21.14 5.82
C ALA A 168 -5.50 -20.62 4.81
N GLU A 169 -5.96 -20.05 3.69
CA GLU A 169 -5.10 -19.41 2.68
C GLU A 169 -4.34 -18.22 3.26
N GLU A 170 -5.01 -17.34 4.01
CA GLU A 170 -4.39 -16.19 4.67
C GLU A 170 -3.34 -16.62 5.70
N LYS A 171 -3.64 -17.64 6.52
CA LYS A 171 -2.67 -18.21 7.47
C LYS A 171 -1.46 -18.80 6.75
N ALA A 172 -1.70 -19.59 5.70
CA ALA A 172 -0.61 -20.18 4.90
C ALA A 172 0.22 -19.10 4.20
N ALA A 173 -0.41 -18.04 3.70
CA ALA A 173 0.27 -16.90 3.09
C ALA A 173 1.13 -16.13 4.11
N ARG A 174 0.61 -15.91 5.32
CA ARG A 174 1.36 -15.29 6.42
C ARG A 174 2.58 -16.12 6.81
N ILE A 175 2.42 -17.43 7.03
CA ILE A 175 3.55 -18.32 7.35
C ILE A 175 4.61 -18.27 6.26
N ARG A 176 4.22 -18.41 4.98
CA ARG A 176 5.17 -18.29 3.86
C ARG A 176 5.85 -16.93 3.80
N SER A 177 5.14 -15.85 4.15
CA SER A 177 5.72 -14.50 4.20
C SER A 177 6.73 -14.37 5.35
N GLU A 178 6.41 -14.91 6.52
CA GLU A 178 7.29 -14.92 7.69
C GLU A 178 8.54 -15.76 7.44
N GLU A 179 8.39 -16.93 6.80
CA GLU A 179 9.52 -17.77 6.36
C GLU A 179 10.42 -17.04 5.35
N ARG A 180 9.84 -16.35 4.37
CA ARG A 180 10.61 -15.55 3.41
C ARG A 180 11.36 -14.41 4.10
N VAL A 181 10.70 -13.72 5.03
CA VAL A 181 11.31 -12.64 5.81
C VAL A 181 12.42 -13.18 6.71
N ALA A 182 12.21 -14.32 7.38
CA ALA A 182 13.24 -14.98 8.19
C ALA A 182 14.45 -15.38 7.35
N LYS A 183 14.22 -16.03 6.21
CA LYS A 183 15.29 -16.43 5.28
C LYS A 183 16.05 -15.22 4.73
N GLU A 184 15.36 -14.14 4.40
CA GLU A 184 16.03 -12.91 3.94
C GLU A 184 16.83 -12.25 5.05
N LYS A 185 16.29 -12.19 6.28
CA LYS A 185 17.03 -11.70 7.46
C LYS A 185 18.29 -12.52 7.69
N GLU A 186 18.22 -13.85 7.64
CA GLU A 186 19.39 -14.72 7.78
C GLU A 186 20.45 -14.43 6.71
N ARG A 187 20.04 -14.26 5.44
CA ARG A 187 20.97 -13.92 4.34
C ARG A 187 21.64 -12.57 4.55
N VAL A 188 20.87 -11.56 4.95
CA VAL A 188 21.39 -10.21 5.22
C VAL A 188 22.35 -10.23 6.42
N GLU A 189 21.99 -10.92 7.51
CA GLU A 189 22.87 -11.06 8.68
C GLU A 189 24.16 -11.81 8.33
N GLU A 190 24.08 -12.88 7.55
CA GLU A 190 25.25 -13.62 7.10
C GLU A 190 26.15 -12.75 6.23
N GLU A 191 25.57 -12.00 5.29
CA GLU A 191 26.31 -11.05 4.45
C GLU A 191 26.97 -9.95 5.28
N GLN A 192 26.26 -9.38 6.26
CA GLN A 192 26.83 -8.40 7.18
C GLN A 192 27.98 -8.98 8.00
N ARG A 193 27.84 -10.20 8.52
CA ARG A 193 28.93 -10.89 9.25
C ARG A 193 30.13 -11.13 8.34
N ARG A 194 29.92 -11.56 7.10
CA ARG A 194 30.99 -11.73 6.10
C ARG A 194 31.69 -10.41 5.78
N ARG A 195 30.93 -9.33 5.55
CA ARG A 195 31.48 -7.98 5.31
C ARG A 195 32.28 -7.47 6.50
N ALA A 196 31.77 -7.64 7.73
CA ALA A 196 32.47 -7.23 8.94
C ALA A 196 33.75 -8.06 9.17
N ALA A 197 33.72 -9.35 8.87
CA ALA A 197 34.90 -10.21 8.95
C ALA A 197 35.96 -9.81 7.91
N ASP A 198 35.55 -9.51 6.68
CA ASP A 198 36.42 -9.03 5.59
C ASP A 198 37.04 -7.66 5.94
N GLU A 199 36.26 -6.71 6.45
CA GLU A 199 36.78 -5.42 6.93
C GLU A 199 37.78 -5.59 8.07
N LYS A 200 37.49 -6.48 9.03
CA LYS A 200 38.41 -6.78 10.12
C LYS A 200 39.71 -7.43 9.61
N ALA A 201 39.62 -8.32 8.63
CA ALA A 201 40.80 -8.97 8.03
C ALA A 201 41.68 -7.99 7.24
N ARG A 202 41.11 -6.89 6.76
CA ARG A 202 41.85 -5.80 6.10
C ARG A 202 42.51 -4.81 7.05
N ARG A 203 42.32 -4.94 8.37
CA ARG A 203 43.02 -4.14 9.38
C ARG A 203 44.23 -4.91 9.90
N LEU A 204 45.41 -4.44 9.52
CA LEU A 204 46.68 -5.12 9.73
C LEU A 204 47.65 -4.31 10.58
N ALA A 205 48.62 -4.99 11.18
CA ALA A 205 49.81 -4.35 11.71
C ALA A 205 50.82 -4.11 10.58
N ILE A 206 51.61 -3.04 10.65
CA ILE A 206 52.69 -2.78 9.69
C ILE A 206 53.60 -4.03 9.57
N GLY A 207 54.02 -4.37 8.34
CA GLY A 207 54.81 -5.56 8.02
C GLY A 207 53.96 -6.77 7.62
N GLN A 208 52.66 -6.78 7.91
CA GLN A 208 51.76 -7.85 7.46
C GLN A 208 51.29 -7.64 6.02
N SER A 209 51.04 -8.75 5.33
CA SER A 209 50.53 -8.76 3.97
C SER A 209 49.05 -9.11 3.90
N TYR A 210 48.32 -8.51 2.97
CA TYR A 210 46.95 -8.88 2.60
C TYR A 210 46.91 -9.35 1.14
N THR A 211 46.06 -10.32 0.81
CA THR A 211 45.81 -10.72 -0.57
C THR A 211 44.36 -10.44 -0.93
N TYR A 212 44.16 -9.64 -1.97
CA TYR A 212 42.84 -9.35 -2.53
C TYR A 212 42.28 -10.57 -3.28
N GLU A 213 40.96 -10.57 -3.50
CA GLU A 213 40.25 -11.69 -4.14
C GLU A 213 40.73 -11.96 -5.58
N ASP A 214 41.28 -10.96 -6.26
CA ASP A 214 41.84 -11.08 -7.62
C ASP A 214 43.30 -11.57 -7.64
N GLY A 215 43.90 -11.84 -6.48
CA GLY A 215 45.25 -12.36 -6.34
C GLY A 215 46.32 -11.29 -6.17
N LEU A 216 45.99 -10.00 -6.04
CA LEU A 216 46.98 -8.99 -5.69
C LEU A 216 47.36 -9.12 -4.21
N LYS A 217 48.61 -9.51 -3.94
CA LYS A 217 49.18 -9.51 -2.60
C LYS A 217 49.89 -8.18 -2.34
N VAL A 218 49.52 -7.49 -1.27
CA VAL A 218 50.08 -6.19 -0.87
C VAL A 218 50.73 -6.28 0.49
N THR A 219 51.89 -5.66 0.65
CA THR A 219 52.66 -5.65 1.91
C THR A 219 53.22 -4.25 2.15
N LEU A 220 52.98 -3.70 3.34
CA LEU A 220 53.60 -2.45 3.78
C LEU A 220 54.83 -2.78 4.64
N ALA A 221 56.00 -2.33 4.23
CA ALA A 221 57.23 -2.49 5.01
C ALA A 221 57.19 -1.61 6.28
N ALA A 222 58.06 -1.92 7.24
CA ALA A 222 58.27 -1.03 8.39
C ALA A 222 58.66 0.39 7.90
N PRO A 223 58.14 1.45 8.52
CA PRO A 223 58.54 2.81 8.19
C PRO A 223 60.04 2.97 8.41
N GLU A 224 60.67 3.82 7.60
CA GLU A 224 62.08 4.18 7.76
C GLU A 224 62.20 5.69 7.97
N PRO A 225 63.08 6.18 8.86
CA PRO A 225 63.35 7.61 8.98
C PRO A 225 63.82 8.19 7.64
N TYR A 226 63.28 9.34 7.24
CA TYR A 226 63.59 9.97 5.97
C TYR A 226 64.08 11.41 6.13
N VAL A 227 65.26 11.70 5.58
CA VAL A 227 65.79 13.06 5.50
C VAL A 227 65.67 13.55 4.06
N PRO A 228 64.92 14.64 3.80
CA PRO A 228 64.85 15.29 2.48
C PRO A 228 66.24 15.71 2.01
N LYS A 229 66.58 15.40 0.75
CA LYS A 229 67.91 15.71 0.18
C LYS A 229 67.91 16.99 -0.65
N GLU A 230 66.81 17.24 -1.33
CA GLU A 230 66.52 18.45 -2.08
C GLU A 230 65.30 19.12 -1.41
N THR A 231 65.16 20.43 -1.56
CA THR A 231 64.01 21.15 -0.99
C THR A 231 63.32 21.92 -2.09
N VAL A 232 62.37 21.24 -2.75
CA VAL A 232 61.34 21.93 -3.55
C VAL A 232 60.38 22.68 -2.61
N PHE A 233 60.14 22.13 -1.42
CA PHE A 233 59.39 22.75 -0.32
C PHE A 233 60.17 22.62 1.00
N GLU A 234 60.08 23.62 1.89
CA GLU A 234 60.68 23.55 3.23
C GLU A 234 59.96 22.47 4.05
N ALA A 235 60.71 21.50 4.58
CA ALA A 235 60.14 20.44 5.40
C ALA A 235 59.57 21.03 6.71
N PRO A 236 58.43 20.53 7.22
CA PRO A 236 57.84 21.04 8.44
C PRO A 236 58.80 20.85 9.63
N LYS A 237 59.10 21.93 10.36
CA LYS A 237 60.07 21.93 11.47
C LYS A 237 59.65 21.02 12.63
N ASN A 238 58.35 20.81 12.82
CA ASN A 238 57.76 20.02 13.91
C ASN A 238 57.13 18.72 13.40
N ALA A 239 57.81 17.99 12.52
CA ALA A 239 57.33 16.73 11.99
C ALA A 239 58.39 15.63 12.00
N THR A 240 57.91 14.40 12.20
CA THR A 240 58.67 13.17 12.01
C THR A 240 58.47 12.73 10.58
N ILE A 241 59.53 12.70 9.79
CA ILE A 241 59.45 12.37 8.37
C ILE A 241 59.81 10.90 8.20
N ILE A 242 58.88 10.15 7.65
CA ILE A 242 59.03 8.71 7.41
C ILE A 242 58.91 8.41 5.92
N GLN A 243 59.62 7.38 5.47
CA GLN A 243 59.43 6.76 4.18
C GLN A 243 58.58 5.51 4.36
N LEU A 244 57.55 5.39 3.53
CA LEU A 244 56.71 4.21 3.42
C LEU A 244 57.00 3.52 2.11
N LYS A 245 57.14 2.19 2.18
CA LYS A 245 57.39 1.32 1.02
C LYS A 245 56.32 0.25 0.96
N VAL A 246 55.57 0.24 -0.13
CA VAL A 246 54.54 -0.76 -0.40
C VAL A 246 54.98 -1.64 -1.56
N THR A 247 54.91 -2.94 -1.33
CA THR A 247 55.25 -3.96 -2.31
C THR A 247 53.98 -4.71 -2.69
N VAL A 248 53.77 -4.86 -4.00
CA VAL A 248 52.62 -5.57 -4.56
C VAL A 248 53.09 -6.70 -5.47
N VAL A 249 52.47 -7.87 -5.34
CA VAL A 249 52.78 -9.07 -6.13
C VAL A 249 51.49 -9.60 -6.73
N ASN A 250 51.48 -9.82 -8.05
CA ASN A 250 50.37 -10.52 -8.69
C ASN A 250 50.57 -12.03 -8.50
N THR A 251 49.80 -12.63 -7.59
CA THR A 251 49.83 -14.08 -7.33
C THR A 251 48.80 -14.86 -8.15
N GLY A 252 47.99 -14.16 -8.93
CA GLY A 252 47.00 -14.74 -9.82
C GLY A 252 47.58 -15.19 -11.16
N SER A 253 46.68 -15.59 -12.05
CA SER A 253 47.01 -16.09 -13.39
C SER A 253 46.70 -15.10 -14.53
N GLN A 254 46.09 -13.95 -14.22
CA GLN A 254 45.76 -12.90 -15.18
C GLN A 254 46.46 -11.58 -14.85
N ASP A 255 46.60 -10.71 -15.84
CA ASP A 255 47.09 -9.33 -15.63
C ASP A 255 46.14 -8.57 -14.69
N ILE A 256 46.69 -7.95 -13.65
CA ILE A 256 45.93 -7.12 -12.70
C ILE A 256 46.13 -5.66 -13.05
N SER A 257 45.03 -4.92 -13.19
CA SER A 257 45.07 -3.46 -13.31
C SER A 257 45.34 -2.83 -11.95
N LEU A 258 46.37 -2.00 -11.86
CA LEU A 258 46.69 -1.22 -10.65
C LEU A 258 46.19 0.23 -10.76
N TYR A 259 45.39 0.53 -11.79
CA TYR A 259 44.81 1.85 -11.96
C TYR A 259 44.04 2.27 -10.70
N GLY A 260 44.40 3.43 -10.13
CA GLY A 260 43.80 3.93 -8.89
C GLY A 260 44.24 3.21 -7.61
N SER A 261 45.23 2.31 -7.66
CA SER A 261 45.71 1.48 -6.54
C SER A 261 47.13 1.82 -6.06
N GLY A 262 47.69 2.95 -6.52
CA GLY A 262 49.08 3.36 -6.24
C GLY A 262 49.22 4.49 -5.22
N LEU A 263 48.12 4.98 -4.64
CA LEU A 263 48.14 6.05 -3.65
C LEU A 263 48.00 5.46 -2.25
N LEU A 264 48.88 5.90 -1.34
CA LEU A 264 48.75 5.62 0.08
C LEU A 264 48.05 6.79 0.74
N PHE A 265 46.99 6.49 1.49
CA PHE A 265 46.29 7.46 2.33
C PHE A 265 46.81 7.32 3.75
N VAL A 266 47.66 8.24 4.16
CA VAL A 266 48.23 8.26 5.51
C VAL A 266 47.39 9.16 6.40
N LYS A 267 47.01 8.68 7.59
CA LYS A 267 46.32 9.48 8.60
C LYS A 267 47.12 9.47 9.89
N ASP A 268 47.20 10.62 10.55
CA ASP A 268 47.87 10.77 11.85
C ASP A 268 47.02 10.18 13.00
N ALA A 269 47.51 10.28 14.25
CA ALA A 269 46.81 9.77 15.44
C ALA A 269 45.46 10.45 15.71
N LYS A 270 45.23 11.64 15.14
CA LYS A 270 43.97 12.39 15.24
C LYS A 270 43.02 12.06 14.08
N GLY A 271 43.44 11.21 13.14
CA GLY A 271 42.68 10.82 11.95
C GLY A 271 42.76 11.85 10.81
N ALA A 272 43.61 12.88 10.93
CA ALA A 272 43.80 13.86 9.87
C ALA A 272 44.66 13.28 8.74
N LEU A 273 44.26 13.54 7.49
CA LEU A 273 45.02 13.07 6.33
C LEU A 273 46.36 13.81 6.24
N VAL A 274 47.43 13.03 6.09
CA VAL A 274 48.80 13.51 5.96
C VAL A 274 49.20 13.45 4.51
N PHE A 275 49.58 14.60 3.95
CA PHE A 275 50.00 14.69 2.56
C PHE A 275 51.41 14.15 2.36
N GLU A 276 51.62 13.58 1.18
CA GLU A 276 52.93 13.12 0.74
C GLU A 276 53.91 14.30 0.65
N LEU A 277 55.13 14.10 1.16
CA LEU A 277 56.22 15.05 1.09
C LEU A 277 57.00 14.87 -0.21
N PHE A 278 57.05 15.93 -1.03
CA PHE A 278 57.82 15.96 -2.27
C PHE A 278 59.11 16.76 -2.07
N ASP A 279 60.24 16.05 -2.04
CA ASP A 279 61.57 16.67 -1.86
C ASP A 279 62.30 16.96 -3.18
N GLY A 280 61.77 16.50 -4.33
CA GLY A 280 62.38 16.69 -5.65
C GLY A 280 63.52 15.72 -5.99
N SER A 281 63.97 14.92 -5.03
CA SER A 281 65.19 14.09 -5.17
C SER A 281 65.04 12.87 -6.09
N GLY A 282 63.90 12.72 -6.77
CA GLY A 282 63.57 11.55 -7.60
C GLY A 282 63.46 10.21 -6.84
N ARG A 283 63.51 10.21 -5.50
CA ARG A 283 63.44 8.97 -4.69
C ARG A 283 62.05 8.36 -4.64
N ARG A 284 61.02 9.12 -4.99
CA ARG A 284 59.63 8.64 -5.07
C ARG A 284 59.47 7.65 -6.21
N THR A 285 58.84 6.51 -5.95
CA THR A 285 58.43 5.57 -7.00
C THR A 285 56.94 5.29 -6.91
N SER A 286 56.30 5.13 -8.06
CA SER A 286 54.88 4.79 -8.19
C SER A 286 54.71 3.38 -8.72
N LEU A 287 53.57 2.76 -8.42
CA LEU A 287 53.20 1.50 -9.03
C LEU A 287 52.93 1.67 -10.54
N PRO A 288 53.20 0.65 -11.37
CA PRO A 288 52.83 0.67 -12.78
C PRO A 288 51.29 0.64 -12.94
N GLY A 289 50.78 0.90 -14.15
CA GLY A 289 49.34 0.87 -14.41
C GLY A 289 48.72 -0.54 -14.38
N SER A 290 49.53 -1.57 -14.61
CA SER A 290 49.14 -2.98 -14.53
C SER A 290 50.31 -3.85 -14.11
N LEU A 291 50.02 -5.07 -13.66
CA LEU A 291 50.99 -6.03 -13.19
C LEU A 291 50.69 -7.43 -13.75
N ALA A 292 51.61 -7.99 -14.52
CA ALA A 292 51.47 -9.32 -15.09
C ALA A 292 51.60 -10.43 -14.02
N PRO A 293 51.06 -11.64 -14.27
CA PRO A 293 51.16 -12.78 -13.36
C PRO A 293 52.58 -13.05 -12.87
N GLY A 294 52.73 -13.26 -11.57
CA GLY A 294 54.00 -13.53 -10.91
C GLY A 294 54.97 -12.35 -10.86
N LYS A 295 54.58 -11.17 -11.34
CA LYS A 295 55.41 -9.95 -11.24
C LYS A 295 55.18 -9.22 -9.94
N GLU A 296 56.21 -8.50 -9.54
CA GLU A 296 56.24 -7.66 -8.36
C GLU A 296 56.56 -6.22 -8.74
N ALA A 297 55.97 -5.26 -8.04
CA ALA A 297 56.28 -3.85 -8.13
C ALA A 297 56.33 -3.23 -6.73
N THR A 298 57.12 -2.17 -6.59
CA THR A 298 57.26 -1.45 -5.31
C THR A 298 57.10 0.05 -5.53
N ALA A 299 56.25 0.66 -4.71
CA ALA A 299 56.11 2.11 -4.61
C ALA A 299 56.66 2.60 -3.28
N GLN A 300 57.27 3.78 -3.29
CA GLN A 300 57.83 4.39 -2.10
C GLN A 300 57.62 5.91 -2.10
N SER A 301 57.22 6.42 -0.94
CA SER A 301 56.77 7.79 -0.73
C SER A 301 57.13 8.27 0.67
N ALA A 302 57.46 9.55 0.81
CA ALA A 302 57.77 10.16 2.09
C ALA A 302 56.56 10.92 2.65
N TYR A 303 56.39 10.92 3.97
CA TYR A 303 55.30 11.61 4.67
C TYR A 303 55.84 12.33 5.89
N ALA A 304 55.33 13.53 6.16
CA ALA A 304 55.69 14.33 7.33
C ALA A 304 54.57 14.25 8.37
N LEU A 305 54.75 13.43 9.39
CA LEU A 305 53.79 13.26 10.49
C LEU A 305 54.01 14.36 11.54
N PRO A 306 52.98 15.10 11.97
CA PRO A 306 53.12 16.06 13.07
C PRO A 306 53.63 15.37 14.34
N ASN A 307 54.64 15.92 15.01
CA ASN A 307 55.26 15.27 16.18
C ASN A 307 54.27 15.02 17.32
N ASP A 308 53.25 15.86 17.47
CA ASP A 308 52.18 15.74 18.47
C ASP A 308 51.08 14.73 18.09
N ALA A 309 51.13 14.15 16.90
CA ALA A 309 50.17 13.17 16.38
C ALA A 309 50.84 12.02 15.61
N ALA A 310 52.14 11.81 15.78
CA ALA A 310 52.91 10.90 14.94
C ALA A 310 52.61 9.42 15.22
N ALA A 311 52.09 9.07 16.41
CA ALA A 311 51.82 7.69 16.81
C ALA A 311 50.48 7.55 17.57
N PRO A 312 49.67 6.50 17.27
CA PRO A 312 49.79 5.63 16.10
C PRO A 312 49.32 6.36 14.82
N PHE A 313 49.91 6.04 13.69
CA PHE A 313 49.41 6.47 12.38
C PHE A 313 48.83 5.29 11.62
N THR A 314 47.97 5.58 10.65
CA THR A 314 47.37 4.57 9.77
C THR A 314 47.72 4.82 8.32
N VAL A 315 47.93 3.75 7.56
CA VAL A 315 48.19 3.79 6.12
C VAL A 315 47.12 2.95 5.45
N GLU A 316 46.41 3.54 4.50
CA GLU A 316 45.36 2.87 3.75
C GLU A 316 45.75 2.80 2.28
N LEU A 317 45.63 1.61 1.68
CA LEU A 317 45.78 1.38 0.25
C LEU A 317 44.48 0.79 -0.28
N ASP A 318 43.91 1.47 -1.25
CA ASP A 318 42.74 0.98 -1.98
C ASP A 318 43.16 0.17 -3.20
N HIS A 319 42.44 -0.89 -3.48
CA HIS A 319 42.56 -1.63 -4.73
C HIS A 319 41.20 -1.99 -5.32
N GLY A 320 41.13 -2.08 -6.65
CA GLY A 320 39.91 -2.37 -7.40
C GLY A 320 39.21 -1.14 -7.97
N SER A 321 38.08 -1.37 -8.63
CA SER A 321 37.31 -0.35 -9.35
C SER A 321 35.83 -0.34 -8.96
N GLY A 322 35.21 0.84 -9.02
CA GLY A 322 33.79 1.03 -8.72
C GLY A 322 33.40 0.46 -7.35
N LEU A 323 32.36 -0.38 -7.33
CA LEU A 323 31.83 -1.01 -6.11
C LEU A 323 32.73 -2.13 -5.55
N GLN A 324 33.73 -2.59 -6.30
CA GLN A 324 34.68 -3.61 -5.84
C GLN A 324 35.93 -3.01 -5.20
N ARG A 325 36.04 -1.67 -5.15
CA ARG A 325 37.17 -0.98 -4.52
C ARG A 325 37.16 -1.26 -3.02
N LYS A 326 38.22 -1.90 -2.54
CA LYS A 326 38.40 -2.28 -1.13
C LYS A 326 39.72 -1.69 -0.63
N GLY A 327 39.70 -1.12 0.58
CA GLY A 327 40.88 -0.58 1.25
C GLY A 327 41.44 -1.55 2.29
N VAL A 328 42.75 -1.79 2.24
CA VAL A 328 43.51 -2.40 3.35
C VAL A 328 44.12 -1.29 4.19
N THR A 329 44.08 -1.45 5.51
CA THR A 329 44.60 -0.46 6.46
C THR A 329 45.66 -1.10 7.34
N TRP A 330 46.85 -0.50 7.37
CA TRP A 330 47.90 -0.82 8.35
C TRP A 330 47.93 0.23 9.45
N SER A 331 48.17 -0.19 10.68
CA SER A 331 48.38 0.71 11.83
C SER A 331 49.71 0.41 12.52
N GLY A 332 50.41 1.46 12.95
CA GLY A 332 51.70 1.33 13.62
C GLY A 332 52.23 2.65 14.16
N SER A 333 53.49 2.63 14.60
CA SER A 333 54.21 3.80 15.13
C SER A 333 55.33 4.18 14.17
N PRO A 334 55.72 5.46 14.12
CA PRO A 334 56.89 5.90 13.38
C PRO A 334 58.12 5.31 14.08
N SER A 335 59.10 4.90 13.28
CA SER A 335 60.33 4.24 13.73
C SER A 335 61.24 5.14 14.54
#